data_AF-A0A6J4MLD6-F1
#
_entry.id   AF-A0A6J4MLD6-F1
#
_cell.length_a   1.000
_cell.length_b   1.000
_cell.length_c   1.000
_cell.angle_alpha   90.00
_cell.angle_beta   90.00
_cell.angle_gamma   90.00
#
_symmetry.space_group_name_H-M   'P 1'
#
loop_
_entity.id
_entity.type
_entity.pdbx_description
1 polymer ?
#
loop_
_entity_poly.entity_id
_entity_poly.type
_entity_poly.pdbx_seq_one_letter_code
_entity_poly.pdbx_strand_id
1 'polypeptide(L)'
;MAANDGAAPLARLREAVEQQVAERSLRHAARQVGMSPTGLQKFLSGTAPAESTCRKLERWAFEKAARGEPPTPESALAVLRFLAGALHPRLHAEVVDRLLAVLESAHAEAGVVPEWLAGARQALDATPGDPLP
;
A
#
# COMPACT_ATOMS: atom_id res chain seq x y z
N MET A 1 22.29 13.78 -9.60
CA MET A 1 21.30 13.26 -10.57
C MET A 1 20.11 12.73 -9.76
N ALA A 2 19.17 13.61 -9.40
CA ALA A 2 17.97 13.24 -8.64
C ALA A 2 16.88 12.84 -9.64
N ALA A 3 16.69 11.54 -9.85
CA ALA A 3 15.70 11.02 -10.75
C ALA A 3 14.41 10.68 -9.99
N ASN A 4 13.36 11.47 -10.25
CA ASN A 4 12.05 10.93 -10.57
C ASN A 4 11.13 10.40 -9.44
N ASP A 5 11.13 11.01 -8.25
CA ASP A 5 10.16 10.66 -7.20
C ASP A 5 8.71 11.02 -7.55
N GLY A 6 8.47 11.94 -8.49
CA GLY A 6 7.13 12.36 -8.90
C GLY A 6 6.50 11.51 -10.02
N ALA A 7 7.29 10.91 -10.92
CA ALA A 7 6.73 10.10 -12.00
C ALA A 7 6.54 8.62 -11.63
N ALA A 8 7.30 8.10 -10.65
CA ALA A 8 7.08 6.75 -10.14
C ALA A 8 5.67 6.57 -9.51
N PRO A 9 5.15 7.52 -8.69
CA PRO A 9 3.77 7.49 -8.19
C PRO A 9 2.74 7.54 -9.32
N LEU A 10 2.91 8.43 -10.30
CA LEU A 10 1.96 8.56 -11.42
C LEU A 10 1.95 7.32 -12.32
N ALA A 11 3.10 6.68 -12.56
CA ALA A 11 3.18 5.44 -13.31
C ALA A 11 2.41 4.32 -12.61
N ARG A 12 2.58 4.17 -11.28
CA ARG A 12 1.83 3.20 -10.47
C ARG A 12 0.32 3.48 -10.48
N LEU A 13 -0.07 4.75 -10.41
CA LEU A 13 -1.48 5.13 -10.50
C LEU A 13 -2.06 4.79 -11.89
N ARG A 14 -1.31 4.98 -12.98
CA ARG A 14 -1.74 4.56 -14.32
C ARG A 14 -1.90 3.06 -14.41
N GLU A 15 -0.91 2.29 -13.98
CA GLU A 15 -0.95 0.82 -13.96
C GLU A 15 -2.19 0.31 -13.20
N ALA A 16 -2.46 0.85 -12.00
CA ALA A 16 -3.62 0.48 -11.21
C ALA A 16 -4.95 0.79 -11.93
N VAL A 17 -5.04 1.96 -12.59
CA VAL A 17 -6.21 2.34 -13.39
C VAL A 17 -6.36 1.44 -14.62
N GLU A 18 -5.28 1.12 -15.33
CA GLU A 18 -5.29 0.23 -16.49
C GLU A 18 -5.83 -1.15 -16.14
N GLN A 19 -5.38 -1.72 -15.02
CA GLN A 19 -5.90 -2.98 -14.49
C GLN A 19 -7.42 -2.88 -14.22
N GLN A 20 -7.88 -1.79 -13.58
CA GLN A 20 -9.31 -1.59 -13.33
C GLN A 20 -10.13 -1.47 -14.61
N VAL A 21 -9.58 -0.81 -15.64
CA VAL A 21 -10.22 -0.67 -16.94
C VAL A 21 -10.32 -2.02 -17.62
N ALA A 22 -9.27 -2.85 -17.55
CA ALA A 22 -9.24 -4.20 -18.10
C ALA A 22 -10.24 -5.14 -17.41
N GLU A 23 -10.37 -5.06 -16.08
CA GLU A 23 -11.30 -5.88 -15.30
C GLU A 23 -12.77 -5.51 -15.50
N ARG A 24 -13.07 -4.23 -15.75
CA ARG A 24 -14.44 -3.70 -15.77
C ARG A 24 -14.74 -2.91 -17.04
N SER A 25 -14.33 -1.64 -17.07
CA SER A 25 -14.41 -0.73 -18.23
C SER A 25 -13.90 0.66 -17.87
N LEU A 26 -13.56 1.47 -18.88
CA LEU A 26 -13.15 2.87 -18.72
C LEU A 26 -14.20 3.72 -17.98
N ARG A 27 -15.49 3.59 -18.33
CA ARG A 27 -16.56 4.35 -17.68
C ARG A 27 -16.73 3.95 -16.21
N HIS A 28 -16.58 2.66 -15.90
CA HIS A 28 -16.66 2.19 -14.53
C HIS A 28 -15.50 2.72 -13.69
N ALA A 29 -14.27 2.61 -14.20
CA ALA A 29 -13.08 3.14 -13.54
C ALA A 29 -13.20 4.67 -13.33
N ALA A 30 -13.63 5.42 -14.35
CA ALA A 30 -13.78 6.87 -14.26
C ALA A 30 -14.78 7.27 -13.16
N ARG A 31 -15.90 6.55 -13.05
CA ARG A 31 -16.88 6.76 -11.99
C ARG A 31 -16.30 6.49 -10.60
N GLN A 32 -15.53 5.42 -10.43
CA GLN A 32 -14.90 5.08 -9.15
C GLN A 32 -13.84 6.10 -8.71
N VAL A 33 -13.05 6.61 -9.66
CA VAL A 33 -12.04 7.65 -9.39
C VAL A 33 -12.70 9.03 -9.19
N GLY A 34 -13.92 9.24 -9.66
CA GLY A 34 -14.58 10.56 -9.63
C GLY A 34 -14.07 11.50 -10.75
N MET A 35 -13.82 10.93 -11.93
CA MET A 35 -13.39 11.59 -13.16
C MET A 35 -14.39 11.36 -14.30
N SER A 36 -14.34 12.21 -15.33
CA SER A 36 -15.01 11.91 -16.59
C SER A 36 -14.26 10.82 -17.37
N PRO A 37 -14.93 10.01 -18.20
CA PRO A 37 -14.26 9.00 -19.02
C PRO A 37 -13.15 9.59 -19.91
N THR A 38 -13.39 10.77 -20.49
CA THR A 38 -12.40 11.50 -21.30
C THR A 38 -11.21 11.96 -20.47
N GLY A 39 -11.45 12.45 -19.25
CA GLY A 39 -10.38 12.86 -18.34
C GLY A 39 -9.50 11.68 -17.93
N LEU A 40 -10.13 10.53 -17.65
CA LEU A 40 -9.40 9.31 -17.31
C LEU A 40 -8.60 8.77 -18.51
N GLN A 41 -9.17 8.78 -19.71
CA GLN A 41 -8.47 8.39 -20.93
C GLN A 41 -7.23 9.26 -21.18
N LYS A 42 -7.34 10.59 -21.02
CA LYS A 42 -6.20 11.51 -21.17
C LYS A 42 -5.09 11.21 -20.16
N PHE A 43 -5.46 10.92 -18.91
CA PHE A 43 -4.51 10.53 -17.87
C PHE A 43 -3.75 9.24 -18.25
N LEU A 44 -4.47 8.22 -18.70
CA LEU A 44 -3.88 6.95 -19.19
C LEU A 44 -2.96 7.18 -20.40
N SER A 45 -3.32 8.08 -21.30
CA SER A 45 -2.48 8.48 -22.45
C SER A 45 -1.26 9.35 -22.07
N GLY A 46 -0.94 9.49 -20.78
CA GLY A 46 0.27 10.17 -20.32
C GLY A 46 0.11 11.66 -19.98
N THR A 47 -1.10 12.22 -20.07
CA THR A 47 -1.32 13.62 -19.65
C THR A 47 -1.05 13.76 -18.16
N ALA A 48 -0.28 14.78 -17.78
CA ALA A 48 -0.06 15.12 -16.37
C ALA A 48 -1.37 15.63 -15.74
N PRO A 49 -1.89 14.96 -14.70
CA PRO A 49 -3.10 15.42 -14.02
C PRO A 49 -2.83 16.69 -13.18
N ALA A 50 -3.83 17.54 -13.02
CA ALA A 50 -3.80 18.60 -12.02
C ALA A 50 -3.75 18.01 -10.60
N GLU A 51 -3.27 18.77 -9.63
CA GLU A 51 -3.08 18.31 -8.24
C GLU A 51 -4.39 17.78 -7.60
N SER A 52 -5.53 18.38 -7.92
CA SER A 52 -6.84 17.90 -7.46
C SER A 52 -7.22 16.53 -8.05
N THR A 53 -6.75 16.23 -9.26
CA THR A 53 -6.92 14.92 -9.91
C THR A 53 -5.92 13.92 -9.35
N CYS A 54 -4.68 14.31 -9.02
CA CYS A 54 -3.73 13.44 -8.31
C CYS A 54 -4.34 12.93 -7.00
N ARG A 55 -4.88 13.83 -6.17
CA ARG A 55 -5.51 13.46 -4.89
C ARG A 55 -6.67 12.49 -5.06
N LYS A 56 -7.47 12.61 -6.12
CA LYS A 56 -8.54 11.66 -6.44
C LYS A 56 -7.99 10.28 -6.80
N LEU A 57 -6.96 10.23 -7.64
CA LEU A 57 -6.31 8.99 -8.07
C LEU A 57 -5.64 8.27 -6.89
N GLU A 58 -4.88 9.00 -6.07
CA GLU A 58 -4.23 8.46 -4.87
C GLU A 58 -5.24 7.90 -3.88
N ARG A 59 -6.28 8.68 -3.57
CA ARG A 59 -7.35 8.23 -2.68
C ARG A 59 -8.02 6.97 -3.23
N TRP A 60 -8.39 6.98 -4.51
CA TRP A 60 -9.00 5.81 -5.14
C TRP A 60 -8.09 4.58 -5.09
N ALA A 61 -6.79 4.75 -5.37
CA ALA A 61 -5.82 3.66 -5.34
C ALA A 61 -5.65 3.10 -3.92
N PHE A 62 -5.58 3.97 -2.90
CA PHE A 62 -5.54 3.56 -1.50
C PHE A 62 -6.80 2.79 -1.10
N GLU A 63 -8.00 3.30 -1.45
CA GLU A 63 -9.24 2.60 -1.15
C GLU A 63 -9.40 1.29 -1.95
N LYS A 64 -8.84 1.19 -3.17
CA LYS A 64 -8.79 -0.07 -3.94
C LYS A 64 -7.87 -1.06 -3.26
N ALA A 65 -6.67 -0.64 -2.82
CA ALA A 65 -5.73 -1.47 -2.10
C ALA A 65 -6.31 -1.94 -0.75
N ALA A 66 -6.99 -1.07 -0.01
CA ALA A 66 -7.65 -1.41 1.25
C ALA A 66 -8.83 -2.39 1.08
N ARG A 67 -9.44 -2.46 -0.11
CA ARG A 67 -10.48 -3.44 -0.48
C ARG A 67 -9.91 -4.67 -1.20
N GLY A 68 -8.61 -4.67 -1.46
CA GLY A 68 -7.90 -5.77 -2.11
C GLY A 68 -7.70 -6.95 -1.17
N GLU A 69 -6.91 -7.91 -1.63
CA GLU A 69 -6.52 -9.04 -0.80
C GLU A 69 -5.74 -8.54 0.43
N PRO A 70 -6.09 -8.99 1.65
CA PRO A 70 -5.28 -8.68 2.82
C PRO A 70 -3.83 -9.11 2.58
N PRO A 71 -2.84 -8.42 3.16
CA PRO A 71 -1.45 -8.82 3.00
C PRO A 71 -1.25 -10.24 3.53
N THR A 72 -0.30 -10.99 2.98
CA THR A 72 0.15 -12.22 3.63
C THR A 72 0.95 -11.86 4.89
N PRO A 73 1.04 -12.76 5.88
CA PRO A 73 1.91 -12.58 7.04
C PRO A 73 3.32 -12.08 6.71
N GLU A 74 3.93 -12.67 5.68
CA GLU A 74 5.30 -12.39 5.25
C GLU A 74 5.41 -11.03 4.60
N SER A 75 4.45 -10.64 3.75
CA SER A 75 4.48 -9.33 3.08
C SER A 75 4.20 -8.20 4.07
N ALA A 76 3.29 -8.41 5.03
CA ALA A 76 3.08 -7.48 6.13
C ALA A 76 4.36 -7.29 6.95
N LEU A 77 5.00 -8.37 7.38
CA LEU A 77 6.22 -8.32 8.16
C LEU A 77 7.40 -7.69 7.38
N ALA A 78 7.51 -7.96 6.08
CA ALA A 78 8.50 -7.33 5.21
C ALA A 78 8.31 -5.81 5.13
N VAL A 79 7.07 -5.32 5.02
CA VAL A 79 6.78 -3.88 5.04
C VAL A 79 7.14 -3.26 6.40
N LEU A 80 6.80 -3.90 7.52
CA LEU A 80 7.17 -3.41 8.84
C LEU A 80 8.68 -3.34 9.04
N ARG A 81 9.42 -4.37 8.60
CA ARG A 81 10.89 -4.39 8.60
C ARG A 81 11.47 -3.30 7.70
N PHE A 82 10.90 -3.09 6.52
CA PHE A 82 11.30 -2.02 5.62
C PHE A 82 11.14 -0.64 6.28
N LEU A 83 10.00 -0.38 6.92
CA LEU A 83 9.77 0.87 7.65
C LEU A 83 10.74 1.07 8.82
N ALA A 84 11.08 0.00 9.53
CA ALA A 84 12.08 0.01 10.60
C ALA A 84 13.52 0.16 10.07
N GLY A 85 13.79 -0.20 8.81
CA GLY A 85 15.12 -0.19 8.20
C GLY A 85 15.79 1.20 8.15
N ALA A 86 15.01 2.28 8.22
CA ALA A 86 15.53 3.65 8.33
C ALA A 86 16.12 3.97 9.72
N LEU A 87 15.93 3.09 10.71
CA LEU A 87 16.40 3.25 12.08
C LEU A 87 17.75 2.54 12.29
N HIS A 88 18.34 2.74 13.46
CA HIS A 88 19.55 2.03 13.85
C HIS A 88 19.29 0.51 13.97
N PRO A 89 20.15 -0.40 13.46
CA PRO A 89 19.90 -1.85 13.43
C PRO A 89 19.49 -2.47 14.76
N ARG A 90 20.08 -1.98 15.86
CA ARG A 90 19.74 -2.40 17.23
C ARG A 90 18.26 -2.20 17.61
N LEU A 91 17.56 -1.27 16.95
CA LEU A 91 16.16 -0.96 17.22
C LEU A 91 15.20 -1.67 16.27
N HIS A 92 15.68 -2.35 15.23
CA HIS A 92 14.81 -2.90 14.17
C HIS A 92 13.80 -3.90 14.71
N ALA A 93 14.28 -4.91 15.45
CA ALA A 93 13.40 -5.94 16.01
C ALA A 93 12.41 -5.36 17.03
N GLU A 94 12.88 -4.46 17.92
CA GLU A 94 12.05 -3.79 18.92
C GLU A 94 10.95 -2.92 18.29
N VAL A 95 11.28 -2.21 17.22
CA VAL A 95 10.31 -1.35 16.52
C VAL A 95 9.28 -2.18 15.76
N VAL A 96 9.71 -3.25 15.08
CA VAL A 96 8.78 -4.15 14.38
C VAL A 96 7.82 -4.80 15.36
N ASP A 97 8.31 -5.27 16.52
CA ASP A 97 7.49 -5.83 17.59
C ASP A 97 6.45 -4.82 18.10
N ARG A 98 6.88 -3.58 18.39
CA ARG A 98 5.98 -2.50 18.82
C ARG A 98 4.93 -2.14 17.77
N LEU A 99 5.31 -2.09 16.50
CA LEU A 99 4.38 -1.79 15.41
C LEU A 99 3.31 -2.88 15.29
N LEU A 100 3.69 -4.16 15.40
CA LEU A 100 2.74 -5.27 15.45
C LEU A 100 1.81 -5.15 16.67
N ALA A 101 2.35 -4.88 17.86
CA ALA A 101 1.56 -4.73 19.08
C ALA A 101 0.52 -3.61 18.98
N VAL A 102 0.86 -2.48 18.33
CA VAL A 102 -0.09 -1.38 18.09
C VAL A 102 -1.21 -1.84 17.15
N LEU A 103 -0.89 -2.55 16.06
CA LEU A 103 -1.89 -3.07 15.13
C LEU A 103 -2.80 -4.11 15.80
N GLU A 104 -2.24 -5.00 16.62
CA GLU A 104 -2.97 -6.01 17.40
C GLU A 104 -3.96 -5.34 18.36
N SER A 105 -3.52 -4.33 19.10
CA SER A 105 -4.38 -3.59 20.03
C SER A 105 -5.54 -2.90 19.30
N ALA A 106 -5.25 -2.19 18.20
CA ALA A 106 -6.28 -1.49 17.43
C ALA A 106 -7.31 -2.46 16.84
N HIS A 107 -6.88 -3.62 16.36
CA HIS A 107 -7.76 -4.65 15.84
C HIS A 107 -8.58 -5.36 16.92
N ALA A 108 -7.99 -5.59 18.10
CA ALA A 108 -8.70 -6.11 19.26
C ALA A 108 -9.80 -5.16 19.73
N GLU A 109 -9.53 -3.84 19.78
CA GLU A 109 -10.54 -2.81 20.09
C GLU A 109 -11.67 -2.78 19.05
N ALA A 110 -11.35 -3.01 17.78
CA ALA A 110 -12.34 -3.15 16.71
C ALA A 110 -13.09 -4.49 16.71
N GLY A 111 -12.70 -5.44 17.59
CA GLY A 111 -13.33 -6.75 17.73
C GLY A 111 -12.99 -7.76 16.61
N VAL A 112 -12.03 -7.46 15.74
CA VAL A 112 -11.64 -8.33 14.63
C VAL A 112 -10.13 -8.31 14.48
N VAL A 113 -9.49 -9.46 14.75
CA VAL A 113 -8.05 -9.69 14.51
C VAL A 113 -7.88 -10.42 13.18
N PRO A 114 -7.25 -9.79 12.17
CA PRO A 114 -7.01 -10.43 10.89
C PRO A 114 -6.03 -11.61 10.98
N GLU A 115 -6.24 -12.66 10.18
CA GLU A 115 -5.35 -13.82 10.15
C GLU A 115 -3.90 -13.48 9.78
N TRP A 116 -3.71 -12.51 8.88
CA TRP A 116 -2.38 -12.05 8.50
C TRP A 116 -1.58 -11.49 9.68
N LEU A 117 -2.26 -10.89 10.65
CA LEU A 117 -1.63 -10.26 11.81
C LEU A 117 -1.16 -11.33 12.81
N ALA A 118 -2.01 -12.34 13.06
CA ALA A 118 -1.63 -13.49 13.87
C ALA A 118 -0.50 -14.31 13.24
N GLY A 119 -0.50 -14.45 11.90
CA GLY A 119 0.59 -15.08 11.18
C GLY A 119 1.89 -14.26 11.22
N ALA A 120 1.81 -12.94 11.08
CA ALA A 120 2.99 -12.07 11.13
C ALA A 120 3.68 -12.11 12.50
N ARG A 121 2.89 -12.19 13.58
CA ARG A 121 3.38 -12.42 14.94
C ARG A 121 4.16 -13.73 15.04
N GLN A 122 3.54 -14.83 14.61
CA GLN A 122 4.19 -16.16 14.63
C GLN A 122 5.49 -16.16 13.81
N ALA A 123 5.50 -15.51 12.64
CA ALA A 123 6.68 -15.42 11.80
C ALA A 123 7.82 -14.58 12.42
N LEU A 124 7.47 -13.50 13.15
CA LEU A 124 8.45 -12.71 13.89
C LEU A 124 9.07 -13.55 15.01
N ASP A 125 8.25 -14.24 15.79
CA ASP A 125 8.71 -15.08 16.92
C ASP A 125 9.54 -16.28 16.44
N ALA A 126 9.21 -16.84 15.27
CA ALA A 126 9.95 -17.92 14.63
C ALA A 126 11.29 -17.49 14.01
N THR A 127 11.53 -16.18 13.85
CA THR A 127 12.82 -15.63 13.41
C THR A 127 13.62 -15.15 14.63
N PRO A 128 14.36 -16.03 15.35
CA PRO A 128 15.25 -15.56 16.40
C PRO A 128 16.29 -14.63 15.77
N GLY A 129 16.40 -13.42 16.31
CA GLY A 129 17.13 -12.28 15.75
C GLY A 129 18.42 -12.61 15.01
N ASP A 130 18.30 -12.80 13.70
CA ASP A 130 19.46 -12.86 12.81
C ASP A 130 19.83 -11.40 12.48
N PRO A 131 21.08 -10.98 12.71
CA PRO A 131 21.50 -9.64 12.32
C PRO A 131 21.43 -9.58 10.79
N LEU A 132 20.59 -8.68 10.27
CA LEU A 132 20.63 -8.33 8.85
C LEU A 132 22.07 -7.92 8.49
N PRO A 133 22.61 -8.37 7.34
CA PRO A 133 23.99 -8.10 6.92
C PRO A 133 24.29 -6.61 6.74
#